data_AF-A0A354WXY3-F1
#
_entry.id   AF-A0A354WXY3-F1
#
_cell.length_a   1.000
_cell.length_b   1.000
_cell.length_c   1.000
_cell.angle_alpha   90.00
_cell.angle_beta   90.00
_cell.angle_gamma   90.00
#
_symmetry.space_group_name_H-M   'P 1'
#
loop_
_entity.id
_entity.type
_entity.pdbx_description
1 polymer ?
#
loop_
_entity_poly.entity_id
_entity_poly.type
_entity_poly.pdbx_seq_one_letter_code
_entity_poly.pdbx_strand_id
1 'polypeptide(L)'
;MLASLLAAVAIPAWGQVKMEAVTEKIPTYQIGSPEEDPVFFTGRVYQGAEGYIYPYPLYDVLTENVVDQPYNVLKLGNEYVNIAVLPEIGGRIFSATDKTN
;
A
#
# COMPACT_ATOMS: atom_id res chain seq x y z
N MET A 1 -40.63 31.87 34.82
CA MET A 1 -40.06 31.83 33.45
C MET A 1 -38.55 31.78 33.58
N LEU A 2 -37.95 30.60 33.52
CA LEU A 2 -36.50 30.41 33.44
C LEU A 2 -36.28 29.18 32.56
N ALA A 3 -36.13 29.41 31.26
CA ALA A 3 -35.84 28.37 30.29
C ALA A 3 -34.32 28.18 30.23
N SER A 4 -33.85 27.06 30.77
CA SER A 4 -32.47 26.60 30.68
C SER A 4 -32.18 26.22 29.23
N LEU A 5 -31.35 27.03 28.55
CA LEU A 5 -30.89 26.75 27.20
C LEU A 5 -29.74 25.73 27.26
N LEU A 6 -30.04 24.45 27.10
CA LEU A 6 -29.00 23.45 26.80
C LEU A 6 -28.52 23.70 25.37
N ALA A 7 -27.37 24.37 25.23
CA ALA A 7 -26.64 24.38 23.98
C ALA A 7 -26.01 22.99 23.78
N ALA A 8 -26.67 22.14 22.99
CA ALA A 8 -26.08 20.93 22.47
C ALA A 8 -24.92 21.31 21.54
N VAL A 9 -23.69 21.29 22.09
CA VAL A 9 -22.48 21.36 21.28
C VAL A 9 -22.44 20.06 20.46
N ALA A 10 -22.79 20.16 19.18
CA ALA A 10 -22.55 19.11 18.22
C ALA A 10 -21.03 18.94 18.09
N ILE A 11 -20.46 17.99 18.84
CA ILE A 11 -19.09 17.54 18.63
C ILE A 11 -19.09 16.93 17.22
N PRO A 12 -18.36 17.50 16.26
CA PRO A 12 -18.24 16.84 14.97
C PRO A 12 -17.57 15.50 15.25
N ALA A 13 -18.26 14.40 14.96
CA ALA A 13 -17.67 13.06 14.91
C ALA A 13 -16.76 13.00 13.67
N TRP A 14 -15.71 13.81 13.66
CA TRP A 14 -14.59 13.65 12.76
C TRP A 14 -13.96 12.32 13.14
N GLY A 15 -14.09 11.37 12.21
CA GLY A 15 -13.80 9.97 12.44
C GLY A 15 -12.48 9.76 13.16
N GLN A 16 -12.45 8.75 14.02
CA GLN A 16 -11.33 8.36 14.88
C GLN A 16 -10.01 8.06 14.11
N VAL A 17 -9.99 8.19 12.79
CA VAL A 17 -8.91 7.83 11.86
C VAL A 17 -8.31 9.09 11.23
N LYS A 18 -7.01 9.27 11.39
CA LYS A 18 -6.20 10.29 10.70
C LYS A 18 -5.50 9.66 9.50
N MET A 19 -5.39 10.43 8.43
CA MET A 19 -4.72 10.04 7.19
C MET A 19 -3.68 11.09 6.80
N GLU A 20 -2.49 10.65 6.43
CA GLU A 20 -1.40 11.52 5.98
C GLU A 20 -0.67 10.86 4.81
N ALA A 21 -0.37 11.66 3.77
CA ALA A 21 0.47 11.25 2.66
C ALA A 21 1.88 11.80 2.89
N VAL A 22 2.86 10.91 3.00
CA VAL A 22 4.27 11.26 3.23
C VAL A 22 5.16 10.59 2.18
N THR A 23 6.30 11.19 1.90
CA THR A 23 7.33 10.56 1.07
C THR A 23 8.38 9.93 1.98
N GLU A 24 8.57 8.62 1.88
CA GLU A 24 9.58 7.89 2.66
C GLU A 24 10.59 7.21 1.75
N LYS A 25 11.85 7.16 2.18
CA LYS A 25 12.89 6.41 1.50
C LYS A 25 12.88 4.97 2.02
N ILE A 26 12.64 4.01 1.14
CA ILE A 26 12.63 2.59 1.46
C ILE A 26 13.79 1.93 0.71
N PRO A 27 14.65 1.14 1.38
CA PRO A 27 15.67 0.35 0.71
C PRO A 27 15.02 -0.68 -0.22
N THR A 28 15.23 -0.54 -1.51
CA THR A 28 14.60 -1.40 -2.53
C THR A 28 15.64 -2.00 -3.46
N TYR A 29 15.60 -3.32 -3.58
CA TYR A 29 16.37 -4.06 -4.59
C TYR A 29 15.91 -3.65 -5.99
N GLN A 30 16.86 -3.25 -6.83
CA GLN A 30 16.57 -2.89 -8.21
C GLN A 30 16.30 -4.14 -9.04
N ILE A 31 15.37 -4.01 -9.99
CA ILE A 31 15.07 -5.06 -10.96
C ILE A 31 16.02 -4.95 -12.16
N GLY A 32 16.36 -6.09 -12.76
CA GLY A 32 17.12 -6.14 -14.00
C GLY A 32 16.29 -5.66 -15.19
N SER A 33 16.92 -5.69 -16.37
CA SER A 33 16.21 -5.45 -17.63
C SER A 33 15.08 -6.47 -17.81
N PRO A 34 13.95 -6.08 -18.41
CA PRO A 34 12.92 -7.02 -18.79
C PRO A 34 13.44 -8.03 -19.82
N GLU A 35 12.78 -9.18 -19.89
CA GLU A 35 12.94 -10.08 -21.04
C GLU A 35 12.56 -9.36 -22.34
N GLU A 36 13.45 -9.44 -23.33
CA GLU A 36 13.28 -8.80 -24.65
C GLU A 36 12.17 -9.51 -25.45
N ASP A 37 12.12 -10.83 -25.35
CA ASP A 37 11.12 -11.64 -26.05
C ASP A 37 9.82 -11.71 -25.24
N PRO A 38 8.65 -11.39 -25.86
CA PRO A 38 7.37 -11.47 -25.17
C PRO A 38 7.05 -12.89 -24.68
N VAL A 39 6.75 -13.01 -23.39
CA VAL A 39 6.39 -14.31 -22.79
C VAL A 39 4.87 -14.50 -22.84
N PHE A 40 4.45 -15.45 -23.67
CA PHE A 40 3.06 -15.89 -23.75
C PHE A 40 2.79 -17.06 -22.79
N PHE A 41 1.62 -17.07 -22.19
CA PHE A 41 1.21 -18.16 -21.32
C PHE A 41 0.96 -19.44 -22.14
N THR A 42 1.72 -20.50 -21.85
CA THR A 42 1.63 -21.79 -22.56
C THR A 42 0.86 -22.87 -21.79
N GLY A 43 0.14 -22.50 -20.73
CA GLY A 43 -0.57 -23.44 -19.85
C GLY A 43 0.26 -23.91 -18.65
N ARG A 44 -0.43 -24.39 -17.61
CA ARG A 44 0.13 -25.08 -16.44
C ARG A 44 -0.51 -26.45 -16.28
N VAL A 45 0.16 -27.36 -15.57
CA VAL A 45 -0.25 -28.79 -15.45
C VAL A 45 -1.57 -28.97 -14.67
N TYR A 46 -2.00 -27.96 -13.92
CA TYR A 46 -3.17 -28.00 -13.05
C TYR A 46 -4.33 -27.16 -13.61
N GLN A 47 -5.55 -27.68 -13.46
CA GLN A 47 -6.76 -27.07 -14.00
C GLN A 47 -7.05 -25.71 -13.35
N GLY A 48 -7.41 -24.72 -14.18
CA GLY A 48 -7.79 -23.38 -13.73
C GLY A 48 -6.64 -22.44 -13.39
N ALA A 49 -5.38 -22.86 -13.54
CA ALA A 49 -4.27 -21.93 -13.42
C ALA A 49 -3.99 -21.22 -14.73
N GLU A 50 -4.21 -19.92 -14.72
CA GLU A 50 -3.89 -19.01 -15.81
C GLU A 50 -2.80 -18.04 -15.34
N GLY A 51 -1.83 -17.77 -16.21
CA GLY A 51 -0.65 -16.96 -15.89
C GLY A 51 -0.29 -16.04 -17.04
N TYR A 52 -1.29 -15.38 -17.63
CA TYR A 52 -1.08 -14.41 -18.69
C TYR A 52 -0.34 -13.19 -18.15
N ILE A 53 0.83 -12.91 -18.75
CA ILE A 53 1.68 -11.77 -18.39
C ILE A 53 1.63 -10.72 -19.50
N TYR A 54 1.63 -11.15 -20.77
CA TYR A 54 1.48 -10.27 -21.93
C TYR A 54 0.22 -9.39 -21.82
N PRO A 55 0.28 -8.08 -22.13
CA PRO A 55 1.37 -7.37 -22.82
C PRO A 55 2.50 -6.84 -21.94
N TYR A 56 2.52 -7.17 -20.64
CA TYR A 56 3.63 -6.78 -19.78
C TYR A 56 4.86 -7.63 -20.06
N PRO A 57 6.07 -7.06 -19.99
CA PRO A 57 7.30 -7.84 -20.04
C PRO A 57 7.49 -8.65 -18.76
N LEU A 58 8.20 -9.77 -18.86
CA LEU A 58 8.62 -10.55 -17.71
C LEU A 58 9.86 -9.91 -17.08
N TYR A 59 9.82 -9.72 -15.76
CA TYR A 59 10.98 -9.37 -14.95
C TYR A 59 11.26 -10.52 -14.00
N ASP A 60 12.33 -11.27 -14.24
CA ASP A 60 12.74 -12.43 -13.43
C ASP A 60 14.12 -12.24 -12.77
N VAL A 61 14.89 -11.24 -13.19
CA VAL A 61 16.18 -10.86 -12.59
C VAL A 61 15.97 -9.85 -11.46
N LEU A 62 16.21 -10.30 -10.22
CA LEU A 62 16.36 -9.43 -9.06
C LEU A 62 17.86 -9.15 -8.83
N THR A 63 18.25 -7.88 -8.80
CA THR A 63 19.66 -7.50 -8.57
C THR A 63 19.97 -7.41 -7.09
N GLU A 64 21.25 -7.57 -6.72
CA GLU A 64 21.73 -7.33 -5.35
C GLU A 64 21.90 -5.84 -5.01
N ASN A 65 21.63 -4.95 -5.98
CA ASN A 65 21.77 -3.51 -5.79
C ASN A 65 20.59 -2.95 -5.02
N VAL A 66 20.82 -2.52 -3.79
CA VAL A 66 19.83 -1.86 -2.92
C VAL A 66 20.03 -0.36 -2.98
N VAL A 67 18.96 0.36 -3.30
CA VAL A 67 18.95 1.83 -3.30
C VAL A 67 17.79 2.36 -2.46
N ASP A 68 18.01 3.49 -1.81
CA ASP A 68 16.96 4.20 -1.09
C ASP A 68 16.02 4.89 -2.09
N GLN A 69 14.91 4.23 -2.38
CA GLN A 69 13.92 4.73 -3.33
C GLN A 69 12.83 5.52 -2.60
N PRO A 70 12.51 6.76 -3.03
CA PRO A 70 11.41 7.52 -2.45
C PRO A 70 10.07 6.95 -2.92
N TYR A 71 9.21 6.62 -1.96
CA TYR A 71 7.84 6.17 -2.21
C TYR A 71 6.83 7.10 -1.56
N ASN A 72 5.67 7.25 -2.19
CA ASN A 72 4.51 7.82 -1.54
C ASN A 72 3.88 6.79 -0.59
N VAL A 73 3.84 7.10 0.69
CA VAL A 73 3.26 6.28 1.74
C VAL A 73 2.00 6.96 2.26
N LEU A 74 0.88 6.24 2.24
CA LEU A 74 -0.34 6.67 2.90
C LEU A 74 -0.38 6.06 4.30
N LYS A 75 -0.24 6.90 5.32
CA LYS A 75 -0.36 6.51 6.72
C LYS A 75 -1.78 6.73 7.21
N LEU A 76 -2.38 5.67 7.71
CA LEU A 76 -3.74 5.62 8.22
C LEU A 76 -3.70 5.15 9.67
N GLY A 77 -4.12 5.99 10.61
CA GLY A 77 -4.01 5.64 12.03
C GLY A 77 -5.20 6.09 12.85
N ASN A 78 -5.60 5.26 13.80
CA ASN A 78 -6.56 5.59 14.85
C ASN A 78 -5.96 5.34 16.24
N GLU A 79 -6.79 5.24 17.27
CA GLU A 79 -6.35 4.94 18.64
C GLU A 79 -5.66 3.56 18.77
N TYR A 80 -6.02 2.60 17.93
CA TYR A 80 -5.62 1.19 18.07
C TYR A 80 -4.54 0.77 17.08
N VAL A 81 -4.54 1.32 15.86
CA VAL A 81 -3.64 0.86 14.79
C VAL A 81 -3.00 2.02 14.04
N ASN A 82 -1.86 1.72 13.41
CA ASN A 82 -1.23 2.55 12.39
C ASN A 82 -0.89 1.66 11.18
N ILE A 83 -1.37 2.03 10.00
CA ILE A 83 -1.22 1.27 8.76
C ILE A 83 -0.52 2.16 7.74
N ALA A 84 0.54 1.64 7.12
CA ALA A 84 1.20 2.26 5.97
C ALA A 84 0.82 1.51 4.70
N VAL A 85 0.31 2.23 3.70
CA VAL A 85 -0.06 1.69 2.39
C VAL A 85 0.83 2.31 1.33
N LEU A 86 1.31 1.49 0.39
CA LEU A 86 2.11 1.91 -0.77
C LEU A 86 1.25 1.87 -2.04
N PRO A 87 0.72 3.02 -2.52
CA PRO A 87 -0.11 3.07 -3.72
C PRO A 87 0.64 2.58 -4.96
N GLU A 88 1.94 2.90 -5.06
CA GLU A 88 2.79 2.57 -6.21
C GLU A 88 3.05 1.07 -6.37
N ILE A 89 2.92 0.29 -5.28
CA ILE A 89 3.11 -1.17 -5.28
C ILE A 89 1.74 -1.86 -5.19
N GLY A 90 0.80 -1.41 -6.01
CA GLY A 90 -0.55 -1.96 -6.10
C GLY A 90 -1.43 -1.68 -4.89
N GLY A 91 -1.17 -0.62 -4.12
CA GLY A 91 -1.97 -0.24 -2.96
C GLY A 91 -1.89 -1.23 -1.80
N ARG A 92 -0.79 -1.97 -1.68
CA ARG A 92 -0.61 -2.99 -0.65
C ARG A 92 -0.25 -2.36 0.70
N ILE A 93 -0.66 -3.04 1.78
CA ILE A 93 -0.23 -2.71 3.14
C ILE A 93 1.25 -3.07 3.27
N PHE A 94 2.07 -2.07 3.55
CA PHE A 94 3.51 -2.22 3.76
C PHE A 94 3.82 -2.54 5.22
N SER A 95 3.15 -1.87 6.15
CA SER A 95 3.26 -2.15 7.57
C SER A 95 1.94 -1.90 8.29
N ALA A 96 1.65 -2.69 9.31
CA ALA A 96 0.56 -2.44 10.24
C ALA A 96 1.07 -2.66 11.67
N THR A 97 0.86 -1.68 12.53
CA THR A 97 1.31 -1.69 13.92
C THR A 97 0.10 -1.53 14.83
N ASP A 98 -0.01 -2.41 15.82
CA ASP A 98 -0.95 -2.28 16.93
C ASP A 98 -0.36 -1.32 17.98
N LYS A 99 -1.17 -0.40 18.49
CA LYS A 99 -0.79 0.60 19.49
C LYS A 99 -1.14 0.18 20.91
N THR A 100 -1.83 -0.94 21.09
CA THR A 100 -2.32 -1.41 22.39
C THR A 100 -1.37 -2.37 23.11
N ASN A 101 -0.27 -2.75 22.46
CA ASN A 101 0.74 -3.68 22.95
C ASN A 101 2.12 -3.02 22.93
#